data_AF-W5SKD3-F1
#
_entry.id   AF-W5SKD3-F1
#
_cell.length_a   1.000
_cell.length_b   1.000
_cell.length_c   1.000
_cell.angle_alpha   90.00
_cell.angle_beta   90.00
_cell.angle_gamma   90.00
#
_symmetry.space_group_name_H-M   'P 1'
#
loop_
_entity.id
_entity.type
_entity.pdbx_description
1 polymer ?
#
loop_
_entity_poly.entity_id
_entity_poly.type
_entity_poly.pdbx_seq_one_letter_code
_entity_poly.pdbx_strand_id
1 'polypeptide(L)'
;MKEKKGLGEIGRREERREGRERRRIVMMMMVVMMVMGCNSGGVSEGKVNLEAKNSFLESLVAIGEGFQEIFVGFGSAIGDVLGFNVVKVGDKKSKVGEHFENLGKGLQIIKDKLDGLAKEITSALYVDTNGVESVINSSSGVISKLIVSVTKLAGITKEGNDADMGDAGNIAGAVHKESLDAFIKEVKEIIETVEKSGVKINAGDAGAKVNNGNGLKIVVHNSKAGDGDANKLAAEITKSDPWAMFDKIKNAKTTGGNPTADNAEVGALALGGGSSANDAGTAKTNADLAAAVALKAMIKDGKFSPHDNDKAIVKAAAVSAVNKVLGVLDVIIRKTVANNLDKIREAVKGIKYSETSGVNSTKSDTTQATTAK
;
A
#
# COMPACT_ATOMS: atom_id res chain seq x y z
N MET A 1 33.75 10.07 17.54
CA MET A 1 32.87 9.10 18.26
C MET A 1 31.84 9.85 19.11
N LYS A 2 30.77 10.35 18.50
CA LYS A 2 29.54 10.78 19.17
C LYS A 2 28.45 10.68 18.10
N GLU A 3 27.65 9.63 18.13
CA GLU A 3 26.31 9.53 17.49
C GLU A 3 25.85 8.06 17.44
N LYS A 4 25.46 7.50 18.59
CA LYS A 4 24.60 6.30 18.66
C LYS A 4 23.66 6.31 19.87
N LYS A 5 23.38 7.48 20.48
CA LYS A 5 22.52 7.58 21.67
C LYS A 5 21.06 7.97 21.42
N GLY A 6 20.69 8.44 20.22
CA GLY A 6 19.34 8.97 19.95
C GLY A 6 18.26 7.91 19.67
N LEU A 7 18.59 6.79 19.02
CA LEU A 7 17.59 5.82 18.57
C LEU A 7 17.01 4.95 19.71
N GLY A 8 17.81 4.68 20.75
CA GLY A 8 17.35 3.90 21.91
C GLY A 8 16.40 4.64 22.84
N GLU A 9 16.38 5.98 22.83
CA GLU A 9 15.47 6.77 23.66
C GLU A 9 14.09 6.95 23.04
N ILE A 10 13.97 6.96 21.71
CA ILE A 10 12.69 7.10 21.01
C ILE A 10 11.85 5.83 21.17
N GLY A 11 12.42 4.64 20.91
CA GLY A 11 11.71 3.37 21.10
C GLY A 11 11.25 3.13 22.55
N ARG A 12 12.08 3.49 23.53
CA ARG A 12 11.74 3.37 24.96
C ARG A 12 10.69 4.40 25.42
N ARG A 13 10.45 5.47 24.65
CA ARG A 13 9.41 6.47 24.92
C ARG A 13 8.08 6.07 24.28
N GLU A 14 8.12 5.36 23.16
CA GLU A 14 6.96 4.82 22.44
C GLU A 14 6.36 3.61 23.15
N GLU A 15 7.19 2.64 23.60
CA GLU A 15 6.73 1.51 24.44
C GLU A 15 6.12 1.99 25.77
N ARG A 16 6.66 3.08 26.36
CA ARG A 16 6.09 3.70 27.56
C ARG A 16 4.81 4.51 27.29
N ARG A 17 4.52 4.86 26.04
CA ARG A 17 3.23 5.44 25.61
C ARG A 17 2.21 4.32 25.39
N GLU A 18 2.56 3.27 24.66
CA GLU A 18 1.70 2.10 24.48
C GLU A 18 1.37 1.40 25.80
N GLY A 19 2.32 1.26 26.72
CA GLY A 19 2.06 0.70 28.06
C GLY A 19 1.15 1.57 28.92
N ARG A 20 1.18 2.90 28.72
CA ARG A 20 0.27 3.85 29.40
C ARG A 20 -1.09 3.90 28.75
N GLU A 21 -1.17 3.75 27.43
CA GLU A 21 -2.43 3.61 26.69
C GLU A 21 -3.09 2.27 26.97
N ARG A 22 -2.37 1.14 26.97
CA ARG A 22 -2.90 -0.16 27.39
C ARG A 22 -3.41 -0.13 28.83
N ARG A 23 -2.67 0.49 29.77
CA ARG A 23 -3.16 0.66 31.15
C ARG A 23 -4.34 1.63 31.23
N ARG A 24 -4.38 2.71 30.44
CA ARG A 24 -5.55 3.59 30.34
C ARG A 24 -6.75 2.89 29.71
N ILE A 25 -6.54 2.03 28.70
CA ILE A 25 -7.59 1.25 28.04
C ILE A 25 -8.15 0.22 29.02
N VAL A 26 -7.31 -0.53 29.72
CA VAL A 26 -7.78 -1.51 30.74
C VAL A 26 -8.44 -0.80 31.92
N MET A 27 -7.88 0.32 32.39
CA MET A 27 -8.44 1.07 33.51
C MET A 27 -9.72 1.82 33.11
N MET A 28 -9.85 2.31 31.87
CA MET A 28 -11.05 2.97 31.37
C MET A 28 -12.14 1.94 31.00
N MET A 29 -11.77 0.74 30.54
CA MET A 29 -12.68 -0.39 30.36
C MET A 29 -13.18 -0.93 31.71
N MET A 30 -12.32 -0.96 32.76
CA MET A 30 -12.75 -1.22 34.14
C MET A 30 -13.59 -0.10 34.74
N VAL A 31 -13.29 1.18 34.46
CA VAL A 31 -14.06 2.32 34.98
C VAL A 31 -15.43 2.41 34.33
N VAL A 32 -15.58 2.08 33.04
CA VAL A 32 -16.91 2.00 32.38
C VAL A 32 -17.76 0.87 32.98
N MET A 33 -17.15 -0.21 33.50
CA MET A 33 -17.87 -1.24 34.26
C MET A 33 -18.14 -0.86 35.74
N MET A 34 -17.37 0.07 36.32
CA MET A 34 -17.49 0.45 37.75
C MET A 34 -18.45 1.61 38.06
N VAL A 35 -19.09 2.24 37.06
CA VAL A 35 -20.12 3.28 37.34
C VAL A 35 -21.52 2.68 37.60
N MET A 36 -21.67 1.35 37.63
CA MET A 36 -22.86 0.71 38.21
C MET A 36 -22.67 0.49 39.71
N GLY A 37 -22.45 1.57 40.44
CA GLY A 37 -22.60 1.59 41.89
C GLY A 37 -24.08 1.45 42.23
N CYS A 38 -24.41 0.38 42.97
CA CYS A 38 -25.68 0.25 43.68
C CYS A 38 -25.96 1.51 44.50
N ASN A 39 -26.95 2.31 44.10
CA ASN A 39 -27.64 3.21 45.03
C ASN A 39 -29.03 2.62 45.28
N SER A 40 -29.17 2.01 46.46
CA SER A 40 -30.44 1.54 46.99
C SER A 40 -31.18 2.76 47.56
N GLY A 41 -32.33 3.09 46.99
CA GLY A 41 -33.18 4.18 47.47
C GLY A 41 -34.30 4.44 46.48
N GLY A 42 -35.50 3.96 46.81
CA GLY A 42 -36.65 3.89 45.91
C GLY A 42 -37.08 5.24 45.33
N VAL A 43 -37.32 5.24 44.03
CA VAL A 43 -38.22 6.16 43.34
C VAL A 43 -38.94 5.34 42.27
N SER A 44 -40.26 5.39 42.30
CA SER A 44 -41.18 4.84 41.31
C SER A 44 -41.02 5.53 39.96
N GLU A 45 -41.33 4.79 38.89
CA GLU A 45 -41.58 5.27 37.51
C GLU A 45 -40.37 5.55 36.62
N GLY A 46 -39.99 4.47 35.94
CA GLY A 46 -39.20 4.46 34.71
C GLY A 46 -38.72 3.04 34.51
N LYS A 47 -39.52 2.19 33.83
CA LYS A 47 -39.09 0.82 33.47
C LYS A 47 -37.81 0.94 32.65
N VAL A 48 -36.65 0.82 33.30
CA VAL A 48 -35.39 0.62 32.60
C VAL A 48 -35.57 -0.69 31.84
N ASN A 49 -35.64 -0.60 30.51
CA ASN A 49 -35.76 -1.78 29.66
C ASN A 49 -34.43 -2.54 29.72
N LEU A 50 -34.26 -3.36 30.76
CA LEU A 50 -33.05 -4.15 31.00
C LEU A 50 -32.76 -5.07 29.83
N GLU A 51 -33.78 -5.62 29.19
CA GLU A 51 -33.65 -6.45 27.99
C GLU A 51 -33.03 -5.65 26.84
N ALA A 52 -33.53 -4.44 26.54
CA ALA A 52 -32.96 -3.57 25.52
C ALA A 52 -31.51 -3.15 25.83
N LYS A 53 -31.19 -2.88 27.10
CA LYS A 53 -29.81 -2.56 27.52
C LYS A 53 -28.88 -3.77 27.39
N ASN A 54 -29.36 -4.98 27.68
CA ASN A 54 -28.59 -6.21 27.49
C ASN A 54 -28.34 -6.48 26.00
N SER A 55 -29.36 -6.37 25.14
CA SER A 55 -29.21 -6.52 23.68
C SER A 55 -28.28 -5.47 23.06
N PHE A 56 -28.27 -4.24 23.60
CA PHE A 56 -27.29 -3.23 23.21
C PHE A 56 -25.85 -3.67 23.56
N LEU A 57 -25.62 -4.17 24.78
CA LEU A 57 -24.30 -4.66 25.18
C LEU A 57 -23.86 -5.85 24.33
N GLU A 58 -24.76 -6.79 24.03
CA GLU A 58 -24.50 -7.91 23.12
C GLU A 58 -24.15 -7.42 21.72
N SER A 59 -24.85 -6.41 21.21
CA SER A 59 -24.54 -5.77 19.92
C SER A 59 -23.14 -5.13 19.92
N LEU A 60 -22.75 -4.46 21.01
CA LEU A 60 -21.40 -3.91 21.14
C LEU A 60 -20.32 -4.99 21.20
N VAL A 61 -20.59 -6.12 21.85
CA VAL A 61 -19.68 -7.27 21.89
C VAL A 61 -19.49 -7.84 20.49
N ALA A 62 -20.57 -8.10 19.76
CA ALA A 62 -20.50 -8.62 18.39
C ALA A 62 -19.70 -7.67 17.46
N ILE A 63 -20.00 -6.37 17.49
CA ILE A 63 -19.25 -5.36 16.72
C ILE A 63 -17.76 -5.33 17.12
N GLY A 64 -17.48 -5.47 18.42
CA GLY A 64 -16.11 -5.54 18.94
C GLY A 64 -15.35 -6.77 18.44
N GLU A 65 -16.01 -7.93 18.39
CA GLU A 65 -15.47 -9.18 17.84
C GLU A 65 -15.20 -9.05 16.34
N GLY A 66 -16.15 -8.52 15.56
CA GLY A 66 -15.98 -8.25 14.14
C GLY A 66 -14.80 -7.30 13.85
N PHE A 67 -14.62 -6.27 14.68
CA PHE A 67 -13.46 -5.38 14.57
C PHE A 67 -12.14 -6.09 14.90
N GLN A 68 -12.10 -6.91 15.96
CA GLN A 68 -10.92 -7.70 16.30
C GLN A 68 -10.55 -8.66 15.16
N GLU A 69 -11.53 -9.29 14.54
CA GLU A 69 -11.35 -10.15 13.38
C GLU A 69 -10.70 -9.43 12.19
N ILE A 70 -11.05 -8.16 11.94
CA ILE A 70 -10.43 -7.34 10.90
C ILE A 70 -8.95 -7.08 11.23
N PHE A 71 -8.63 -6.79 12.50
CA PHE A 71 -7.23 -6.54 12.91
C PHE A 71 -6.37 -7.80 12.81
N VAL A 72 -6.89 -8.93 13.26
CA VAL A 72 -6.22 -10.23 13.10
C VAL A 72 -6.07 -10.55 11.63
N GLY A 73 -7.12 -10.39 10.83
CA GLY A 73 -7.11 -10.61 9.38
C GLY A 73 -6.11 -9.72 8.65
N PHE A 74 -6.00 -8.44 9.02
CA PHE A 74 -4.99 -7.53 8.47
C PHE A 74 -3.58 -7.99 8.83
N GLY A 75 -3.34 -8.33 10.10
CA GLY A 75 -2.05 -8.81 10.58
C GLY A 75 -1.58 -10.06 9.83
N SER A 76 -2.45 -11.05 9.65
CA SER A 76 -2.11 -12.31 8.98
C SER A 76 -2.08 -12.19 7.45
N ALA A 77 -3.04 -11.49 6.84
CA ALA A 77 -3.21 -11.50 5.39
C ALA A 77 -2.28 -10.52 4.68
N ILE A 78 -1.87 -9.44 5.34
CA ILE A 78 -1.00 -8.41 4.77
C ILE A 78 0.38 -8.41 5.44
N GLY A 79 0.50 -8.81 6.70
CA GLY A 79 1.78 -8.80 7.44
C GLY A 79 2.85 -9.69 6.81
N ASP A 80 2.47 -10.86 6.28
CA ASP A 80 3.40 -11.81 5.66
C ASP A 80 3.71 -11.46 4.20
N VAL A 81 2.81 -10.73 3.53
CA VAL A 81 2.94 -10.37 2.11
C VAL A 81 3.82 -9.13 1.96
N LEU A 82 3.68 -8.15 2.84
CA LEU A 82 4.43 -6.89 2.74
C LEU A 82 5.83 -7.04 3.33
N GLY A 83 6.86 -6.70 2.55
CA GLY A 83 8.24 -6.83 3.01
C GLY A 83 9.24 -6.05 2.18
N PHE A 84 10.45 -5.88 2.73
CA PHE A 84 11.54 -5.19 2.04
C PHE A 84 12.35 -6.10 1.09
N ASN A 85 12.05 -7.39 1.05
CA ASN A 85 12.75 -8.42 0.26
C ASN A 85 11.74 -9.32 -0.46
N VAL A 86 10.86 -8.71 -1.25
CA VAL A 86 9.80 -9.40 -1.99
C VAL A 86 10.39 -10.41 -2.98
N VAL A 87 11.47 -10.02 -3.65
CA VAL A 87 12.16 -10.85 -4.65
C VAL A 87 13.64 -11.06 -4.30
N LYS A 88 14.22 -12.12 -4.84
CA LYS A 88 15.59 -12.58 -4.61
C LYS A 88 16.31 -12.84 -5.93
N VAL A 89 17.64 -12.93 -5.87
CA VAL A 89 18.45 -13.30 -7.03
C VAL A 89 18.06 -14.72 -7.47
N GLY A 90 17.76 -14.87 -8.76
CA GLY A 90 17.26 -16.13 -9.33
C GLY A 90 15.74 -16.18 -9.48
N ASP A 91 15.01 -15.25 -8.86
CA ASP A 91 13.57 -15.14 -9.09
C ASP A 91 13.29 -14.66 -10.53
N LYS A 92 12.13 -15.11 -11.03
CA LYS A 92 11.59 -14.71 -12.32
C LYS A 92 10.81 -13.41 -12.18
N LYS A 93 10.61 -12.70 -13.30
CA LYS A 93 9.77 -11.49 -13.33
C LYS A 93 8.35 -11.75 -12.82
N SER A 94 7.82 -12.94 -13.11
CA SER A 94 6.50 -13.40 -12.63
C SER A 94 6.36 -13.39 -11.10
N LYS A 95 7.46 -13.47 -10.34
CA LYS A 95 7.44 -13.39 -8.87
C LYS A 95 6.91 -12.05 -8.36
N VAL A 96 7.17 -10.97 -9.12
CA VAL A 96 6.61 -9.64 -8.84
C VAL A 96 5.09 -9.66 -9.02
N GLY A 97 4.60 -10.38 -10.02
CA GLY A 97 3.16 -10.54 -10.23
C GLY A 97 2.49 -11.42 -9.18
N GLU A 98 3.17 -12.45 -8.67
CA GLU A 98 2.71 -13.22 -7.50
C GLU A 98 2.59 -12.34 -6.26
N HIS A 99 3.55 -11.43 -6.04
CA HIS A 99 3.48 -10.46 -4.93
C HIS A 99 2.22 -9.59 -5.02
N PHE A 100 1.98 -8.97 -6.17
CA PHE A 100 0.77 -8.16 -6.37
C PHE A 100 -0.52 -8.97 -6.25
N GLU A 101 -0.54 -10.22 -6.71
CA GLU A 101 -1.71 -11.09 -6.54
C GLU A 101 -1.97 -11.40 -5.07
N ASN A 102 -0.93 -11.76 -4.31
CA ASN A 102 -1.06 -12.03 -2.88
C ASN A 102 -1.50 -10.78 -2.12
N LEU A 103 -0.99 -9.61 -2.51
CA LEU A 103 -1.43 -8.34 -1.95
C LEU A 103 -2.91 -8.07 -2.25
N GLY A 104 -3.36 -8.34 -3.48
CA GLY A 104 -4.76 -8.27 -3.86
C GLY A 104 -5.65 -9.19 -3.01
N LYS A 105 -5.22 -10.45 -2.81
CA LYS A 105 -5.92 -11.42 -1.94
C LYS A 105 -5.99 -10.94 -0.48
N GLY A 106 -4.89 -10.42 0.05
CA GLY A 106 -4.85 -9.87 1.41
C GLY A 106 -5.81 -8.69 1.59
N LEU A 107 -5.84 -7.77 0.62
CA LEU A 107 -6.80 -6.67 0.60
C LEU A 107 -8.25 -7.16 0.47
N GLN A 108 -8.51 -8.19 -0.33
CA GLN A 108 -9.84 -8.78 -0.48
C GLN A 108 -10.35 -9.36 0.85
N ILE A 109 -9.51 -10.10 1.58
CA ILE A 109 -9.86 -10.64 2.91
C ILE A 109 -10.30 -9.53 3.86
N ILE A 110 -9.60 -8.40 3.87
CA ILE A 110 -9.96 -7.26 4.73
C ILE A 110 -11.29 -6.65 4.28
N LYS A 111 -11.49 -6.49 2.97
CA LYS A 111 -12.74 -5.98 2.42
C LYS A 111 -13.92 -6.87 2.82
N ASP A 112 -13.79 -8.19 2.69
CA ASP A 112 -14.85 -9.14 3.03
C ASP A 112 -15.20 -9.07 4.53
N LYS A 113 -14.19 -8.91 5.39
CA LYS A 113 -14.40 -8.70 6.84
C LYS A 113 -15.06 -7.36 7.15
N LEU A 114 -14.73 -6.30 6.42
CA LEU A 114 -15.43 -5.00 6.55
C LEU A 114 -16.89 -5.09 6.12
N ASP A 115 -17.19 -5.83 5.05
CA ASP A 115 -18.56 -6.07 4.59
C ASP A 115 -19.34 -6.91 5.63
N GLY A 116 -18.66 -7.82 6.34
CA GLY A 116 -19.20 -8.53 7.51
C GLY A 116 -19.55 -7.58 8.66
N LEU A 117 -18.58 -6.75 9.07
CA LEU A 117 -18.78 -5.74 10.12
C LEU A 117 -19.92 -4.77 9.80
N ALA A 118 -20.06 -4.35 8.53
CA ALA A 118 -21.17 -3.51 8.11
C ALA A 118 -22.52 -4.18 8.39
N LYS A 119 -22.66 -5.48 8.10
CA LYS A 119 -23.90 -6.24 8.36
C LYS A 119 -24.18 -6.39 9.85
N GLU A 120 -23.16 -6.64 10.66
CA GLU A 120 -23.29 -6.70 12.12
C GLU A 120 -23.82 -5.39 12.68
N ILE A 121 -23.29 -4.26 12.19
CA ILE A 121 -23.74 -2.92 12.59
C ILE A 121 -25.18 -2.65 12.13
N THR A 122 -25.56 -3.01 10.90
CA THR A 122 -26.92 -2.81 10.42
C THR A 122 -27.95 -3.69 11.16
N SER A 123 -27.52 -4.86 11.65
CA SER A 123 -28.39 -5.80 12.39
C SER A 123 -28.43 -5.52 13.90
N ALA A 124 -27.63 -4.57 14.37
CA ALA A 124 -27.47 -4.29 15.79
C ALA A 124 -28.73 -3.68 16.40
N LEU A 125 -29.13 -4.19 17.57
CA LEU A 125 -30.36 -3.77 18.24
C LEU A 125 -30.06 -2.69 19.27
N TYR A 126 -30.94 -1.68 19.33
CA TYR A 126 -30.83 -0.57 20.28
C TYR A 126 -29.52 0.21 20.15
N VAL A 127 -28.98 0.28 18.93
CA VAL A 127 -27.74 0.97 18.60
C VAL A 127 -28.04 2.18 17.71
N ASP A 128 -27.50 3.35 18.08
CA ASP A 128 -27.38 4.49 17.16
C ASP A 128 -26.08 4.33 16.34
N THR A 129 -26.24 3.93 15.09
CA THR A 129 -25.16 3.67 14.13
C THR A 129 -24.92 4.83 13.17
N ASN A 130 -25.53 5.99 13.42
CA ASN A 130 -25.51 7.15 12.52
C ASN A 130 -24.09 7.47 12.02
N GLY A 131 -23.87 7.26 10.72
CA GLY A 131 -22.60 7.53 10.04
C GLY A 131 -21.55 6.42 10.08
N VAL A 132 -21.68 5.40 10.94
CA VAL A 132 -20.68 4.31 11.04
C VAL A 132 -20.66 3.47 9.76
N GLU A 133 -21.84 3.09 9.26
CA GLU A 133 -21.98 2.34 8.00
C GLU A 133 -21.36 3.12 6.82
N SER A 134 -21.57 4.45 6.78
CA SER A 134 -20.99 5.29 5.75
C SER A 134 -19.46 5.30 5.77
N VAL A 135 -18.85 5.34 6.97
CA VAL A 135 -17.39 5.28 7.13
C VAL A 135 -16.84 3.92 6.69
N ILE A 136 -17.53 2.83 7.02
CA ILE A 136 -17.14 1.48 6.58
C ILE A 136 -17.24 1.37 5.06
N ASN A 137 -18.36 1.77 4.47
CA ASN A 137 -18.55 1.72 3.01
C ASN A 137 -17.53 2.58 2.26
N SER A 138 -17.20 3.77 2.79
CA SER A 138 -16.14 4.62 2.24
C SER A 138 -14.78 3.93 2.26
N SER A 139 -14.43 3.30 3.40
CA SER A 139 -13.18 2.56 3.59
C SER A 139 -13.09 1.32 2.69
N SER A 140 -14.17 0.54 2.59
CA SER A 140 -14.29 -0.58 1.65
C SER A 140 -14.14 -0.13 0.20
N GLY A 141 -14.67 1.04 -0.15
CA GLY A 141 -14.49 1.66 -1.46
C GLY A 141 -13.02 2.00 -1.78
N VAL A 142 -12.27 2.51 -0.79
CA VAL A 142 -10.82 2.75 -0.94
C VAL A 142 -10.07 1.44 -1.16
N ILE A 143 -10.34 0.42 -0.34
CA ILE A 143 -9.68 -0.89 -0.46
C ILE A 143 -10.00 -1.55 -1.81
N SER A 144 -11.25 -1.42 -2.28
CA SER A 144 -11.66 -1.93 -3.60
C SER A 144 -10.86 -1.32 -4.74
N LYS A 145 -10.59 -0.01 -4.69
CA LYS A 145 -9.75 0.66 -5.70
C LYS A 145 -8.31 0.13 -5.68
N LEU A 146 -7.74 -0.08 -4.49
CA LEU A 146 -6.42 -0.66 -4.35
C LEU A 146 -6.37 -2.10 -4.91
N ILE A 147 -7.38 -2.93 -4.62
CA ILE A 147 -7.50 -4.30 -5.17
C ILE A 147 -7.48 -4.28 -6.70
N VAL A 148 -8.26 -3.40 -7.32
CA VAL A 148 -8.31 -3.27 -8.79
C VAL A 148 -6.92 -2.95 -9.36
N SER A 149 -6.25 -1.93 -8.83
CA SER A 149 -4.95 -1.53 -9.36
C SER A 149 -3.86 -2.58 -9.14
N VAL A 150 -3.77 -3.20 -7.95
CA VAL A 150 -2.77 -4.26 -7.71
C VAL A 150 -3.04 -5.51 -8.54
N THR A 151 -4.31 -5.86 -8.79
CA THR A 151 -4.67 -7.00 -9.64
C THR A 151 -4.21 -6.77 -11.08
N LYS A 152 -4.36 -5.56 -11.61
CA LYS A 152 -3.86 -5.21 -12.95
C LYS A 152 -2.34 -5.21 -13.00
N LEU A 153 -1.65 -4.68 -11.98
CA LEU A 153 -0.19 -4.77 -11.86
C LEU A 153 0.30 -6.22 -11.84
N ALA A 154 -0.42 -7.11 -11.15
CA ALA A 154 -0.14 -8.54 -11.16
C ALA A 154 -0.21 -9.11 -12.58
N GLY A 155 -1.26 -8.78 -13.34
CA GLY A 155 -1.40 -9.18 -14.74
C GLY A 155 -0.21 -8.73 -15.59
N ILE A 156 0.10 -7.43 -15.56
CA ILE A 156 1.18 -6.81 -16.34
C ILE A 156 2.54 -7.47 -16.08
N THR A 157 2.84 -7.78 -14.82
CA THR A 157 4.15 -8.32 -14.43
C THR A 157 4.27 -9.83 -14.63
N LYS A 158 3.14 -10.56 -14.64
CA LYS A 158 3.11 -11.98 -15.02
C LYS A 158 3.34 -12.21 -16.52
N GLU A 159 2.96 -11.26 -17.37
CA GLU A 159 3.26 -11.31 -18.81
C GLU A 159 4.78 -11.35 -19.10
N GLY A 160 5.61 -10.97 -18.11
CA GLY A 160 7.08 -11.08 -18.18
C GLY A 160 7.62 -12.50 -18.29
N ASN A 161 6.78 -13.52 -18.10
CA ASN A 161 7.10 -14.95 -18.23
C ASN A 161 8.20 -15.44 -17.24
N ASP A 162 8.73 -16.66 -17.48
CA ASP A 162 9.89 -17.32 -16.86
C ASP A 162 11.25 -16.62 -17.08
N ALA A 163 11.26 -15.37 -17.54
CA ALA A 163 12.49 -14.60 -17.66
C ALA A 163 13.03 -14.25 -16.27
N ASP A 164 14.36 -14.30 -16.12
CA ASP A 164 15.01 -13.90 -14.88
C ASP A 164 14.86 -12.39 -14.65
N MET A 165 14.76 -12.00 -13.38
CA MET A 165 15.00 -10.62 -12.99
C MET A 165 16.47 -10.29 -13.26
N GLY A 166 16.73 -9.42 -14.22
CA GLY A 166 18.08 -9.20 -14.74
C GLY A 166 18.41 -10.00 -16.00
N ASP A 167 17.41 -10.44 -16.77
CA ASP A 167 17.61 -11.11 -18.07
C ASP A 167 18.60 -10.33 -18.95
N ALA A 168 19.54 -11.07 -19.55
CA ALA A 168 20.72 -10.51 -20.19
C ALA A 168 20.76 -10.89 -21.67
N GLY A 169 20.96 -9.89 -22.52
CA GLY A 169 21.23 -10.04 -23.95
C GLY A 169 22.58 -9.47 -24.35
N ASN A 170 22.93 -9.62 -25.63
CA ASN A 170 24.09 -8.90 -26.20
C ASN A 170 23.84 -7.39 -26.31
N ILE A 171 22.57 -7.00 -26.32
CA ILE A 171 22.06 -5.63 -26.47
C ILE A 171 20.99 -5.44 -25.39
N ALA A 172 20.92 -4.24 -24.81
CA ALA A 172 19.87 -3.92 -23.87
C ALA A 172 18.52 -3.90 -24.60
N GLY A 173 17.51 -4.51 -23.99
CA GLY A 173 16.16 -4.63 -24.53
C GLY A 173 15.22 -3.62 -23.88
N ALA A 174 14.45 -2.91 -24.71
CA ALA A 174 13.36 -2.06 -24.25
C ALA A 174 12.28 -2.89 -23.54
N VAL A 175 11.59 -2.31 -22.57
CA VAL A 175 10.34 -2.92 -22.06
C VAL A 175 9.24 -2.79 -23.10
N HIS A 176 8.26 -3.68 -23.03
CA HIS A 176 7.03 -3.53 -23.81
C HIS A 176 6.32 -2.22 -23.44
N LYS A 177 6.08 -1.37 -24.44
CA LYS A 177 5.62 0.00 -24.21
C LYS A 177 4.21 0.04 -23.62
N GLU A 178 3.28 -0.75 -24.14
CA GLU A 178 1.90 -0.76 -23.68
C GLU A 178 1.80 -1.29 -22.25
N SER A 179 2.63 -2.29 -21.91
CA SER A 179 2.72 -2.81 -20.53
C SER A 179 3.33 -1.78 -19.58
N LEU A 180 4.31 -1.00 -20.04
CA LEU A 180 4.87 0.12 -19.28
C LEU A 180 3.85 1.24 -19.05
N ASP A 181 3.12 1.64 -20.09
CA ASP A 181 2.06 2.65 -19.99
C ASP A 181 0.97 2.24 -19.00
N ALA A 182 0.53 0.97 -19.09
CA ALA A 182 -0.43 0.40 -18.15
C ALA A 182 0.14 0.37 -16.72
N PHE A 183 1.40 -0.04 -16.53
CA PHE A 183 2.03 -0.08 -15.21
C PHE A 183 2.07 1.31 -14.56
N ILE A 184 2.54 2.32 -15.30
CA ILE A 184 2.62 3.71 -14.82
C ILE A 184 1.23 4.23 -14.47
N LYS A 185 0.21 3.92 -15.28
CA LYS A 185 -1.18 4.30 -15.02
C LYS A 185 -1.68 3.72 -13.69
N GLU A 186 -1.50 2.43 -13.45
CA GLU A 186 -1.98 1.79 -12.22
C GLU A 186 -1.22 2.28 -10.97
N VAL A 187 0.08 2.58 -11.10
CA VAL A 187 0.84 3.24 -10.02
C VAL A 187 0.26 4.62 -9.70
N LYS A 188 -0.15 5.40 -10.71
CA LYS A 188 -0.85 6.68 -10.48
C LYS A 188 -2.20 6.49 -9.77
N GLU A 189 -3.00 5.52 -10.18
CA GLU A 189 -4.29 5.21 -9.54
C GLU A 189 -4.13 4.85 -8.06
N ILE A 190 -3.10 4.06 -7.71
CA ILE A 190 -2.75 3.75 -6.32
C ILE A 190 -2.39 5.04 -5.56
N ILE A 191 -1.52 5.86 -6.11
CA ILE A 191 -1.06 7.10 -5.47
C ILE A 191 -2.21 8.06 -5.21
N GLU A 192 -3.09 8.26 -6.19
CA GLU A 192 -4.27 9.10 -6.00
C GLU A 192 -5.19 8.55 -4.90
N THR A 193 -5.35 7.23 -4.83
CA THR A 193 -6.18 6.57 -3.80
C THR A 193 -5.57 6.75 -2.40
N VAL A 194 -4.25 6.64 -2.30
CA VAL A 194 -3.47 6.87 -1.07
C VAL A 194 -3.58 8.33 -0.61
N GLU A 195 -3.35 9.29 -1.51
CA GLU A 195 -3.41 10.72 -1.22
C GLU A 195 -4.83 11.15 -0.78
N LYS A 196 -5.87 10.71 -1.51
CA LYS A 196 -7.29 10.96 -1.15
C LYS A 196 -7.67 10.36 0.20
N SER A 197 -6.97 9.32 0.65
CA SER A 197 -7.17 8.74 1.98
C SER A 197 -6.55 9.56 3.11
N GLY A 198 -5.72 10.57 2.78
CA GLY A 198 -5.01 11.42 3.75
C GLY A 198 -3.60 10.93 4.09
N VAL A 199 -3.07 9.94 3.35
CA VAL A 199 -1.72 9.42 3.56
C VAL A 199 -0.71 10.24 2.77
N LYS A 200 0.32 10.73 3.45
CA LYS A 200 1.40 11.49 2.83
C LYS A 200 2.43 10.56 2.19
N ILE A 201 2.83 10.91 0.97
CA ILE A 201 3.90 10.24 0.22
C ILE A 201 5.12 11.15 0.24
N ASN A 202 6.28 10.60 0.58
CA ASN A 202 7.52 11.36 0.58
C ASN A 202 8.03 11.53 -0.85
N ALA A 203 8.61 12.69 -1.17
CA ALA A 203 9.21 12.92 -2.48
C ALA A 203 10.57 12.20 -2.65
N GLY A 204 11.28 11.95 -1.54
CA GLY A 204 12.63 11.37 -1.56
C GLY A 204 13.69 12.34 -2.08
N ASP A 205 14.92 11.85 -2.18
CA ASP A 205 16.03 12.54 -2.85
C ASP A 205 16.29 11.91 -4.22
N ALA A 206 16.11 12.68 -5.28
CA ALA A 206 16.34 12.19 -6.63
C ALA A 206 17.81 11.79 -6.87
N GLY A 207 18.75 12.41 -6.16
CA GLY A 207 20.18 12.24 -6.34
C GLY A 207 20.73 13.03 -7.52
N ALA A 208 21.87 12.60 -8.03
CA ALA A 208 22.65 13.34 -9.02
C ALA A 208 22.62 12.69 -10.40
N LYS A 209 23.02 13.45 -11.42
CA LYS A 209 23.19 12.96 -12.79
C LYS A 209 24.11 11.74 -12.83
N VAL A 210 23.71 10.71 -13.59
CA VAL A 210 24.53 9.51 -13.79
C VAL A 210 25.04 9.47 -15.23
N ASN A 211 26.36 9.49 -15.37
CA ASN A 211 27.03 9.46 -16.67
C ASN A 211 27.03 8.06 -17.29
N ASN A 212 27.19 8.00 -18.60
CA ASN A 212 27.20 6.76 -19.38
C ASN A 212 28.14 5.68 -18.80
N GLY A 213 29.37 6.09 -18.47
CA GLY A 213 30.43 5.23 -17.92
C GLY A 213 30.18 4.68 -16.50
N ASN A 214 29.10 5.10 -15.84
CA ASN A 214 28.71 4.64 -14.49
C ASN A 214 27.66 3.52 -14.54
N GLY A 215 27.79 2.61 -15.51
CA GLY A 215 26.93 1.42 -15.63
C GLY A 215 25.62 1.63 -16.39
N LEU A 216 25.33 2.84 -16.88
CA LEU A 216 24.15 3.13 -17.70
C LEU A 216 24.12 2.29 -19.00
N LYS A 217 25.30 1.97 -19.56
CA LYS A 217 25.45 1.13 -20.77
C LYS A 217 24.66 -0.17 -20.69
N ILE A 218 24.66 -0.80 -19.52
CA ILE A 218 23.96 -2.07 -19.26
C ILE A 218 22.45 -1.95 -19.49
N VAL A 219 21.90 -0.74 -19.35
CA VAL A 219 20.46 -0.47 -19.39
C VAL A 219 20.00 -0.07 -20.78
N VAL A 220 20.82 0.62 -21.58
CA VAL A 220 20.35 1.26 -22.83
C VAL A 220 21.24 1.09 -24.05
N HIS A 221 22.40 0.43 -23.94
CA HIS A 221 23.36 0.36 -25.05
C HIS A 221 23.05 -0.74 -26.06
N ASN A 222 23.49 -0.54 -27.31
CA ASN A 222 23.34 -1.48 -28.42
C ASN A 222 24.45 -2.55 -28.47
N SER A 223 25.21 -2.69 -27.38
CA SER A 223 26.31 -3.65 -27.23
C SER A 223 26.47 -4.05 -25.77
N LYS A 224 27.27 -5.10 -25.53
CA LYS A 224 27.64 -5.48 -24.17
C LYS A 224 28.45 -4.36 -23.52
N ALA A 225 28.14 -4.11 -22.25
CA ALA A 225 28.95 -3.23 -21.41
C ALA A 225 30.36 -3.80 -21.20
N GLY A 226 31.27 -2.93 -20.76
CA GLY A 226 32.63 -3.34 -20.43
C GLY A 226 32.70 -4.09 -19.10
N ASP A 227 33.80 -4.80 -18.88
CA ASP A 227 34.07 -5.47 -17.61
C ASP A 227 34.08 -4.46 -16.45
N GLY A 228 33.36 -4.77 -15.37
CA GLY A 228 33.25 -3.92 -14.20
C GLY A 228 32.20 -2.79 -14.29
N ASP A 229 31.52 -2.61 -15.42
CA ASP A 229 30.42 -1.65 -15.53
C ASP A 229 29.23 -2.05 -14.64
N ALA A 230 29.04 -3.34 -14.35
CA ALA A 230 27.96 -3.80 -13.48
C ALA A 230 28.16 -3.39 -12.02
N ASN A 231 29.41 -3.36 -11.55
CA ASN A 231 29.75 -2.84 -10.22
C ASN A 231 29.37 -1.37 -10.09
N LYS A 232 29.59 -0.59 -11.15
CA LYS A 232 29.21 0.83 -11.19
C LYS A 232 27.69 0.99 -11.18
N LEU A 233 26.96 0.20 -11.99
CA LEU A 233 25.50 0.19 -11.97
C LEU A 233 24.95 -0.13 -10.58
N ALA A 234 25.47 -1.17 -9.92
CA ALA A 234 25.07 -1.57 -8.59
C ALA A 234 25.35 -0.47 -7.55
N ALA A 235 26.48 0.23 -7.67
CA ALA A 235 26.80 1.37 -6.81
C ALA A 235 25.80 2.53 -7.00
N GLU A 236 25.43 2.87 -8.24
CA GLU A 236 24.45 3.92 -8.52
C GLU A 236 23.03 3.56 -8.04
N ILE A 237 22.65 2.28 -8.13
CA ILE A 237 21.39 1.77 -7.58
C ILE A 237 21.40 1.83 -6.05
N THR A 238 22.53 1.59 -5.40
CA THR A 238 22.60 1.69 -3.93
C THR A 238 22.33 3.12 -3.45
N LYS A 239 22.86 4.13 -4.17
CA LYS A 239 22.68 5.55 -3.87
C LYS A 239 21.25 6.07 -4.06
N SER A 240 20.40 5.37 -4.82
CA SER A 240 19.06 5.86 -5.12
C SER A 240 18.14 5.81 -3.89
N ASP A 241 17.35 6.87 -3.70
CA ASP A 241 16.29 6.87 -2.71
C ASP A 241 15.04 6.14 -3.26
N PRO A 242 14.46 5.17 -2.52
CA PRO A 242 13.28 4.44 -2.97
C PRO A 242 12.05 5.33 -3.22
N TRP A 243 11.83 6.36 -2.40
CA TRP A 243 10.68 7.26 -2.56
C TRP A 243 10.83 8.09 -3.83
N ALA A 244 12.04 8.59 -4.09
CA ALA A 244 12.32 9.31 -5.33
C ALA A 244 12.17 8.40 -6.56
N MET A 245 12.61 7.14 -6.51
CA MET A 245 12.38 6.17 -7.59
C MET A 245 10.88 6.01 -7.88
N PHE A 246 10.07 5.88 -6.83
CA PHE A 246 8.62 5.73 -6.95
C PHE A 246 7.97 6.99 -7.55
N ASP A 247 8.40 8.19 -7.14
CA ASP A 247 7.97 9.46 -7.74
C ASP A 247 8.37 9.57 -9.23
N LYS A 248 9.58 9.15 -9.60
CA LYS A 248 9.98 9.09 -11.01
C LYS A 248 9.04 8.20 -11.82
N ILE A 249 8.71 7.00 -11.32
CA ILE A 249 7.79 6.07 -12.00
C ILE A 249 6.41 6.72 -12.17
N LYS A 250 5.86 7.35 -11.13
CA LYS A 250 4.59 8.11 -11.20
C LYS A 250 4.63 9.13 -12.34
N ASN A 251 5.73 9.87 -12.47
CA ASN A 251 5.86 10.98 -13.42
C ASN A 251 6.48 10.57 -14.76
N ALA A 252 6.69 9.28 -15.00
CA ALA A 252 7.36 8.76 -16.18
C ALA A 252 6.62 9.11 -17.47
N LYS A 253 7.37 9.58 -18.47
CA LYS A 253 6.90 9.85 -19.82
C LYS A 253 7.40 8.77 -20.77
N THR A 254 6.51 8.26 -21.61
CA THR A 254 6.79 7.15 -22.54
C THR A 254 6.72 7.56 -24.01
N THR A 255 6.47 8.84 -24.29
CA THR A 255 6.51 9.41 -25.63
C THR A 255 7.95 9.82 -25.96
N GLY A 256 8.54 9.23 -27.01
CA GLY A 256 9.89 9.56 -27.48
C GLY A 256 11.01 8.74 -26.83
N GLY A 257 10.91 7.41 -26.89
CA GLY A 257 11.91 6.44 -26.40
C GLY A 257 13.25 6.50 -27.12
N ASN A 258 13.93 7.64 -27.07
CA ASN A 258 15.29 7.78 -27.52
C ASN A 258 16.20 7.91 -26.29
N PRO A 259 16.84 6.82 -25.83
CA PRO A 259 17.77 6.89 -24.70
C PRO A 259 18.98 7.79 -24.99
N THR A 260 19.18 8.23 -26.25
CA THR A 260 20.30 9.09 -26.66
C THR A 260 20.19 10.55 -26.21
N ALA A 261 19.15 10.91 -25.47
CA ALA A 261 19.06 12.24 -24.86
C ALA A 261 19.96 12.36 -23.63
N ASP A 262 20.70 13.46 -23.55
CA ASP A 262 21.31 13.89 -22.31
C ASP A 262 20.24 14.09 -21.22
N ASN A 263 20.53 13.64 -20.00
CA ASN A 263 19.60 13.70 -18.86
C ASN A 263 18.28 12.96 -19.10
N ALA A 264 18.36 11.73 -19.60
CA ALA A 264 17.19 10.87 -19.80
C ALA A 264 16.45 10.56 -18.49
N GLU A 265 15.12 10.61 -18.55
CA GLU A 265 14.21 10.27 -17.44
C GLU A 265 13.82 8.79 -17.49
N VAL A 266 13.28 8.28 -16.39
CA VAL A 266 12.94 6.86 -16.20
C VAL A 266 12.23 6.18 -17.38
N GLY A 267 11.24 6.84 -18.00
CA GLY A 267 10.46 6.24 -19.09
C GLY A 267 11.27 6.09 -20.39
N ALA A 268 12.08 7.10 -20.72
CA ALA A 268 13.01 7.03 -21.85
C ALA A 268 14.10 5.97 -21.62
N LEU A 269 14.58 5.82 -20.39
CA LEU A 269 15.56 4.79 -20.03
C LEU A 269 14.96 3.37 -20.07
N ALA A 270 13.72 3.18 -19.59
CA ALA A 270 13.04 1.89 -19.61
C ALA A 270 12.76 1.42 -21.05
N LEU A 271 12.36 2.35 -21.92
CA LEU A 271 12.15 2.13 -23.36
C LEU A 271 13.45 2.16 -24.18
N GLY A 272 14.56 2.52 -23.54
CA GLY A 272 15.87 2.56 -24.18
C GLY A 272 16.46 1.18 -24.47
N GLY A 273 17.36 1.12 -25.42
CA GLY A 273 17.95 -0.11 -25.96
C GLY A 273 17.69 -0.24 -27.47
N GLY A 274 18.05 -1.39 -28.04
CA GLY A 274 17.91 -1.65 -29.48
C GLY A 274 19.16 -1.30 -30.29
N SER A 275 19.03 -1.19 -31.62
CA SER A 275 20.18 -1.16 -32.55
C SER A 275 20.96 0.17 -32.56
N SER A 276 20.39 1.25 -32.03
CA SER A 276 21.03 2.58 -32.02
C SER A 276 22.02 2.72 -30.86
N ALA A 277 23.29 2.99 -31.17
CA ALA A 277 24.33 3.21 -30.17
C ALA A 277 24.03 4.47 -29.34
N ASN A 278 24.35 4.40 -28.04
CA ASN A 278 24.14 5.50 -27.12
C ASN A 278 25.38 5.73 -26.27
N ASP A 279 26.48 6.07 -26.92
CA ASP A 279 27.78 6.22 -26.27
C ASP A 279 27.84 7.47 -25.36
N ALA A 280 26.95 8.45 -25.57
CA ALA A 280 26.94 9.74 -24.86
C ALA A 280 25.78 9.91 -23.87
N GLY A 281 24.78 9.03 -23.86
CA GLY A 281 23.58 9.19 -23.04
C GLY A 281 23.87 9.23 -21.54
N THR A 282 23.03 9.93 -20.80
CA THR A 282 23.15 10.09 -19.34
C THR A 282 21.78 9.97 -18.69
N ALA A 283 21.69 9.42 -17.48
CA ALA A 283 20.46 9.46 -16.69
C ALA A 283 20.42 10.76 -15.90
N LYS A 284 19.24 11.39 -15.87
CA LYS A 284 19.05 12.68 -15.18
C LYS A 284 19.39 12.60 -13.70
N THR A 285 19.04 11.49 -13.05
CA THR A 285 19.30 11.26 -11.63
C THR A 285 19.57 9.78 -11.31
N ASN A 286 20.13 9.50 -10.13
CA ASN A 286 20.22 8.15 -9.57
C ASN A 286 18.86 7.45 -9.52
N ALA A 287 17.82 8.17 -9.10
CA ALA A 287 16.46 7.66 -9.04
C ALA A 287 15.92 7.28 -10.42
N ASP A 288 16.17 8.09 -11.45
CA ASP A 288 15.76 7.79 -12.84
C ASP A 288 16.40 6.49 -13.36
N LEU A 289 17.71 6.31 -13.13
CA LEU A 289 18.42 5.09 -13.51
C LEU A 289 17.88 3.87 -12.76
N ALA A 290 17.83 3.94 -11.43
CA ALA A 290 17.41 2.81 -10.61
C ALA A 290 15.94 2.43 -10.88
N ALA A 291 15.06 3.41 -11.08
CA ALA A 291 13.67 3.16 -11.44
C ALA A 291 13.56 2.48 -12.81
N ALA A 292 14.37 2.89 -13.80
CA ALA A 292 14.38 2.26 -15.11
C ALA A 292 14.89 0.81 -15.06
N VAL A 293 15.91 0.54 -14.22
CA VAL A 293 16.37 -0.83 -13.94
C VAL A 293 15.23 -1.66 -13.32
N ALA A 294 14.52 -1.12 -12.33
CA ALA A 294 13.40 -1.81 -11.72
C ALA A 294 12.30 -2.12 -12.75
N LEU A 295 11.91 -1.15 -13.58
CA LEU A 295 10.90 -1.35 -14.63
C LEU A 295 11.31 -2.42 -15.64
N LYS A 296 12.56 -2.42 -16.11
CA LYS A 296 13.09 -3.47 -17.00
C LYS A 296 13.08 -4.85 -16.35
N ALA A 297 13.33 -4.91 -15.05
CA ALA A 297 13.32 -6.15 -14.28
C ALA A 297 11.92 -6.67 -13.94
N MET A 298 10.87 -5.83 -13.97
CA MET A 298 9.49 -6.22 -13.67
C MET A 298 8.64 -6.45 -14.91
N ILE A 299 8.86 -5.67 -15.98
CA ILE A 299 7.99 -5.64 -17.15
C ILE A 299 8.57 -6.55 -18.25
N LYS A 300 7.69 -7.16 -19.02
CA LYS A 300 8.04 -8.02 -20.15
C LYS A 300 8.95 -7.31 -21.16
N ASP A 301 9.74 -8.11 -21.86
CA ASP A 301 10.73 -7.70 -22.89
C ASP A 301 11.95 -6.91 -22.39
N GLY A 302 11.92 -6.35 -21.18
CA GLY A 302 13.07 -5.64 -20.60
C GLY A 302 14.30 -6.53 -20.44
N LYS A 303 15.43 -6.14 -21.01
CA LYS A 303 16.71 -6.86 -20.91
C LYS A 303 17.87 -5.91 -20.67
N PHE A 304 18.93 -6.45 -20.06
CA PHE A 304 20.18 -5.76 -19.81
C PHE A 304 21.29 -6.28 -20.74
N SER A 305 22.39 -5.54 -20.89
CA SER A 305 23.56 -5.97 -21.67
C SER A 305 24.86 -5.99 -20.85
N PRO A 306 24.95 -6.82 -19.79
CA PRO A 306 26.18 -6.95 -19.02
C PRO A 306 27.33 -7.56 -19.85
N HIS A 307 28.55 -7.33 -19.38
CA HIS A 307 29.68 -8.20 -19.69
C HIS A 307 29.38 -9.63 -19.22
N ASP A 308 29.94 -10.67 -19.86
CA ASP A 308 29.55 -12.06 -19.57
C ASP A 308 29.84 -12.48 -18.12
N ASN A 309 30.92 -11.96 -17.54
CA ASN A 309 31.32 -12.23 -16.15
C ASN A 309 30.47 -11.47 -15.11
N ASP A 310 29.71 -10.46 -15.54
CA ASP A 310 29.02 -9.51 -14.68
C ASP A 310 27.51 -9.80 -14.53
N LYS A 311 27.01 -10.86 -15.17
CA LYS A 311 25.57 -11.22 -15.18
C LYS A 311 24.98 -11.34 -13.77
N ALA A 312 25.69 -11.97 -12.85
CA ALA A 312 25.22 -12.15 -11.47
C ALA A 312 25.06 -10.80 -10.73
N ILE A 313 25.96 -9.85 -11.00
CA ILE A 313 25.95 -8.51 -10.40
C ILE A 313 24.75 -7.72 -10.92
N VAL A 314 24.47 -7.81 -12.22
CA VAL A 314 23.28 -7.17 -12.82
C VAL A 314 21.99 -7.76 -12.28
N LYS A 315 21.91 -9.08 -12.09
CA LYS A 315 20.75 -9.71 -11.43
C LYS A 315 20.54 -9.19 -10.00
N ALA A 316 21.62 -9.08 -9.22
CA ALA A 316 21.55 -8.53 -7.86
C ALA A 316 21.11 -7.06 -7.84
N ALA A 317 21.69 -6.24 -8.74
CA ALA A 317 21.31 -4.85 -8.94
C ALA A 317 19.83 -4.69 -9.33
N ALA A 318 19.35 -5.52 -10.27
CA ALA A 318 17.95 -5.55 -10.71
C ALA A 318 17.01 -5.89 -9.55
N VAL A 319 17.30 -6.95 -8.79
CA VAL A 319 16.52 -7.35 -7.61
C VAL A 319 16.49 -6.24 -6.56
N SER A 320 17.63 -5.60 -6.28
CA SER A 320 17.69 -4.48 -5.34
C SER A 320 16.82 -3.31 -5.80
N ALA A 321 16.85 -2.98 -7.08
CA ALA A 321 16.03 -1.90 -7.63
C ALA A 321 14.53 -2.21 -7.52
N VAL A 322 14.12 -3.46 -7.82
CA VAL A 322 12.72 -3.89 -7.70
C VAL A 322 12.24 -3.85 -6.25
N ASN A 323 13.01 -4.41 -5.31
CA ASN A 323 12.65 -4.37 -3.89
C ASN A 323 12.52 -2.94 -3.34
N LYS A 324 13.33 -1.98 -3.82
CA LYS A 324 13.17 -0.57 -3.46
C LYS A 324 11.81 -0.01 -3.91
N VAL A 325 11.39 -0.28 -5.15
CA VAL A 325 10.07 0.17 -5.66
C VAL A 325 8.92 -0.50 -4.92
N LEU A 326 8.96 -1.84 -4.81
CA LEU A 326 7.90 -2.60 -4.15
C LEU A 326 7.79 -2.26 -2.66
N GLY A 327 8.92 -2.05 -1.97
CA GLY A 327 8.91 -1.65 -0.56
C GLY A 327 8.19 -0.32 -0.31
N VAL A 328 8.30 0.66 -1.23
CA VAL A 328 7.53 1.91 -1.12
C VAL A 328 6.04 1.68 -1.37
N LEU A 329 5.70 0.93 -2.41
CA LEU A 329 4.32 0.58 -2.75
C LEU A 329 3.63 -0.16 -1.58
N ASP A 330 4.31 -1.13 -0.99
CA ASP A 330 3.86 -1.90 0.17
C ASP A 330 3.60 -0.99 1.38
N VAL A 331 4.53 -0.06 1.66
CA VAL A 331 4.40 0.88 2.77
C VAL A 331 3.20 1.82 2.59
N ILE A 332 2.97 2.37 1.39
CA ILE A 332 1.86 3.30 1.17
C ILE A 332 0.50 2.59 1.23
N ILE A 333 0.40 1.36 0.73
CA ILE A 333 -0.81 0.55 0.82
C ILE A 333 -1.10 0.21 2.28
N ARG A 334 -0.10 -0.26 3.03
CA ARG A 334 -0.24 -0.55 4.47
C ARG A 334 -0.75 0.65 5.25
N LYS A 335 -0.15 1.82 5.03
CA LYS A 335 -0.56 3.07 5.70
C LYS A 335 -1.98 3.46 5.33
N THR A 336 -2.38 3.25 4.08
CA THR A 336 -3.73 3.56 3.60
C THR A 336 -4.77 2.66 4.25
N VAL A 337 -4.52 1.35 4.33
CA VAL A 337 -5.41 0.43 5.01
C VAL A 337 -5.50 0.78 6.51
N ALA A 338 -4.37 0.93 7.19
CA ALA A 338 -4.34 1.27 8.62
C ALA A 338 -5.11 2.55 8.93
N ASN A 339 -4.90 3.62 8.15
CA ASN A 339 -5.60 4.89 8.32
C ASN A 339 -7.12 4.78 8.11
N ASN A 340 -7.59 3.90 7.22
CA ASN A 340 -9.03 3.68 7.05
C ASN A 340 -9.62 2.83 8.19
N LEU A 341 -8.88 1.81 8.67
CA LEU A 341 -9.27 1.04 9.86
C LEU A 341 -9.35 1.92 11.11
N ASP A 342 -8.43 2.89 11.27
CA ASP A 342 -8.47 3.87 12.36
C ASP A 342 -9.73 4.77 12.27
N LYS A 343 -10.13 5.20 11.07
CA LYS A 343 -11.39 5.97 10.91
C LYS A 343 -12.61 5.15 11.33
N ILE A 344 -12.67 3.87 10.93
CA ILE A 344 -13.75 2.96 11.33
C ILE A 344 -13.75 2.78 12.85
N ARG A 345 -12.57 2.61 13.46
CA ARG A 345 -12.44 2.50 14.92
C ARG A 345 -13.05 3.69 15.64
N GLU A 346 -12.73 4.91 15.20
CA GLU A 346 -13.26 6.12 15.82
C GLU A 346 -14.78 6.24 15.62
N ALA A 347 -15.30 5.83 14.46
CA ALA A 347 -16.75 5.77 14.22
C ALA A 347 -17.45 4.76 15.16
N VAL A 348 -16.90 3.55 15.29
CA VAL A 348 -17.44 2.49 16.17
C VAL A 348 -17.41 2.91 17.64
N LYS A 349 -16.37 3.61 18.10
CA LYS A 349 -16.33 4.17 19.47
C LYS A 349 -17.45 5.19 19.74
N GLY A 350 -17.95 5.84 18.68
CA GLY A 350 -19.01 6.84 18.78
C GLY A 350 -20.41 6.26 18.93
N ILE A 351 -20.56 4.93 18.84
CA ILE A 351 -21.84 4.23 18.95
C ILE A 351 -22.46 4.44 20.33
N LYS A 352 -23.78 4.71 20.35
CA LYS A 352 -24.55 4.94 21.58
C LYS A 352 -25.78 4.05 21.64
N TYR A 353 -26.30 3.89 22.85
CA TYR A 353 -27.60 3.26 23.09
C TYR A 353 -28.72 4.08 22.46
N SER A 354 -29.67 3.40 21.82
CA SER A 354 -30.92 3.96 21.29
C SER A 354 -32.11 3.21 21.88
N GLU A 355 -33.13 3.94 22.34
CA GLU A 355 -34.36 3.33 22.89
C GLU A 355 -35.24 2.68 21.83
N THR A 356 -35.01 3.00 20.55
CA THR A 356 -35.65 2.34 19.41
C THR A 356 -34.77 1.18 18.94
N SER A 357 -35.35 -0.01 18.78
CA SER A 357 -34.65 -1.11 18.09
C SER A 357 -34.40 -0.66 16.66
N GLY A 358 -33.14 -0.65 16.22
CA GLY A 358 -32.68 -0.13 14.93
C GLY A 358 -33.41 -0.73 13.73
N VAL A 359 -34.58 -0.20 13.42
CA VAL A 359 -35.21 -0.21 12.11
C VAL A 359 -35.56 1.24 11.88
N ASN A 360 -34.99 1.82 10.82
CA ASN A 360 -35.39 3.15 10.35
C ASN A 360 -36.91 3.21 10.32
N SER A 361 -37.49 3.90 11.30
CA SER A 361 -38.90 4.20 11.30
C SER A 361 -39.09 5.21 10.19
N THR A 362 -39.50 4.72 9.02
CA THR A 362 -39.96 5.55 7.91
C THR A 362 -41.05 6.45 8.48
N LYS A 363 -40.70 7.72 8.64
CA LYS A 363 -41.59 8.75 9.14
C LYS A 363 -42.64 9.00 8.04
N SER A 364 -43.70 8.20 8.03
CA SER A 364 -44.90 8.50 7.26
C SER A 364 -45.86 9.20 8.21
N ASP A 365 -45.74 10.53 8.27
CA ASP A 365 -46.73 11.41 8.90
C ASP A 365 -48.08 11.12 8.24
N THR A 366 -48.96 10.42 8.97
CA THR A 366 -50.36 10.26 8.57
C THR A 366 -51.11 11.44 9.15
N THR A 367 -51.23 12.51 8.38
CA THR A 367 -52.15 13.61 8.69
C THR A 367 -53.56 13.09 8.55
N GLN A 368 -54.20 12.81 9.69
CA GLN A 368 -55.60 12.44 9.77
C GLN A 368 -56.45 13.69 9.43
N ALA A 369 -56.97 13.73 8.20
CA ALA A 369 -57.97 14.72 7.82
C ALA A 369 -59.33 14.31 8.39
N THR A 370 -59.70 14.88 9.53
CA THR A 370 -61.09 14.95 9.98
C THR A 370 -61.74 16.22 9.46
N THR A 371 -62.73 16.08 8.57
CA THR A 371 -63.88 16.99 8.53
C THR A 371 -65.10 16.21 8.09
N ALA A 372 -66.04 16.15 9.02
CA ALA A 372 -67.40 15.64 8.86
C ALA A 372 -68.26 16.61 8.04
N LYS A 373 -69.39 16.06 7.59
CA LYS A 373 -70.55 16.66 6.91
C LYS A 373 -70.88 18.11 7.22
#